data_AF-A0A3E1KDI0-F1
#
_entry.id   AF-A0A3E1KDI0-F1
#
_cell.length_a   1.000
_cell.length_b   1.000
_cell.length_c   1.000
_cell.angle_alpha   90.00
_cell.angle_beta   90.00
_cell.angle_gamma   90.00
#
_symmetry.space_group_name_H-M   'P 1'
#
loop_
_entity.id
_entity.type
_entity.pdbx_description
1 polymer ?
#
loop_
_entity_poly.entity_id
_entity_poly.type
_entity_poly.pdbx_seq_one_letter_code
_entity_poly.pdbx_strand_id
1 'polypeptide(L)'
;MRNRTLTGQWAGFSFQNGYLVTPEGRGVEPGQLSYLALTCTIAREWSTMMSEERAARALELKKAGKPYRAKVSKSDSQICDVIYLRDVLRQRREQRSSVGG
;
A
#
# COMPACT_ATOMS: atom_id res chain seq x y z
N MET A 1 13.14 14.83 38.08
CA MET A 1 12.67 14.33 36.78
C MET A 1 11.65 13.24 37.04
N ARG A 2 10.42 13.34 36.51
CA ARG A 2 9.32 12.43 36.86
C ARG A 2 9.55 11.06 36.20
N ASN A 3 9.75 10.01 37.01
CA ASN A 3 9.69 8.61 36.58
C ASN A 3 8.27 8.32 36.10
N ARG A 4 7.98 8.58 34.83
CA ARG A 4 6.74 8.14 34.18
C ARG A 4 7.05 6.82 33.51
N THR A 5 6.64 5.72 34.14
CA THR A 5 6.67 4.40 33.52
C THR A 5 5.85 4.49 32.23
N LEU A 6 6.53 4.51 31.08
CA LEU A 6 5.85 4.48 29.78
C LEU A 6 5.21 3.10 29.68
N THR A 7 3.90 3.02 29.82
CA THR A 7 3.13 1.79 29.61
C THR A 7 2.37 1.93 28.29
N GLY A 8 2.67 1.06 27.32
CA GLY A 8 2.04 1.06 25.98
C GLY A 8 2.94 0.45 24.91
N GLN A 9 2.41 0.16 23.73
CA GLN A 9 3.18 -0.39 22.58
C GLN A 9 4.33 0.54 22.13
N TRP A 10 4.25 1.82 22.50
CA TRP A 10 5.27 2.83 22.23
C TRP A 10 6.26 3.04 23.39
N ALA A 11 6.15 2.25 24.46
CA ALA A 11 7.08 2.28 25.57
C ALA A 11 8.48 1.87 25.07
N GLY A 12 9.43 2.80 25.15
CA GLY A 12 10.80 2.60 24.68
C GLY A 12 11.16 3.39 23.42
N PHE A 13 10.17 3.94 22.69
CA PHE A 13 10.47 4.96 21.69
C PHE A 13 10.72 6.30 22.39
N SER A 14 11.85 6.92 22.08
CA SER A 14 12.21 8.24 22.63
C SER A 14 12.92 9.10 21.59
N PHE A 15 12.86 10.42 21.74
CA PHE A 15 13.64 11.33 20.91
C PHE A 15 14.85 11.84 21.71
N GLN A 16 16.06 11.64 21.18
CA GLN A 16 17.31 12.05 21.81
C GLN A 16 18.21 12.71 20.76
N ASN A 17 18.67 13.93 21.01
CA ASN A 17 19.56 14.68 20.11
C ASN A 17 19.08 14.75 18.64
N GLY A 18 17.75 14.78 18.42
CA GLY A 18 17.15 14.80 17.08
C GLY A 18 16.95 13.42 16.44
N TYR A 19 17.43 12.35 17.07
CA TYR A 19 17.22 10.98 16.63
C TYR A 19 15.99 10.38 17.29
N LEU A 20 15.25 9.56 16.55
CA LEU A 20 14.25 8.67 17.13
C LEU A 20 14.94 7.38 17.57
N VAL A 21 14.94 7.09 18.86
CA VAL A 21 15.50 5.88 19.45
C VAL A 21 14.37 4.88 19.64
N THR A 22 14.51 3.68 19.09
CA THR A 22 13.56 2.57 19.27
C THR A 22 13.76 1.88 20.62
N PRO A 23 12.78 1.08 21.11
CA PRO A 23 12.93 0.31 22.34
C PRO A 23 14.15 -0.62 22.35
N GLU A 24 14.57 -1.09 21.17
CA GLU A 24 15.76 -1.93 20.99
C GLU A 24 17.07 -1.11 21.00
N GLY A 25 17.01 0.19 21.26
CA GLY A 25 18.16 1.09 21.32
C GLY A 25 18.69 1.55 19.96
N ARG A 26 17.93 1.34 18.88
CA ARG A 26 18.36 1.77 17.53
C ARG A 26 18.03 3.23 17.32
N GLY A 27 19.02 4.03 16.94
CA GLY A 27 18.82 5.43 16.54
C GLY A 27 18.43 5.52 15.06
N VAL A 28 17.35 6.23 14.78
CA VAL A 28 16.91 6.60 13.43
C VAL A 28 17.23 8.08 13.22
N GLU A 29 18.02 8.35 12.18
CA GLU A 29 18.48 9.69 11.83
C GLU A 29 17.33 10.58 11.34
N PRO A 30 17.38 11.91 11.56
CA PRO A 30 16.43 12.86 10.95
C PRO A 30 16.13 12.62 9.46
N GLY A 31 17.15 12.34 8.63
CA GLY A 31 16.94 12.06 7.20
C GLY A 31 16.11 10.80 6.96
N GLN A 32 16.31 9.75 7.76
CA GLN A 32 15.53 8.51 7.69
C GLN A 32 14.07 8.73 8.11
N LEU A 33 13.83 9.63 9.07
CA LEU A 33 12.48 10.04 9.44
C LEU A 33 11.76 10.73 8.28
N SER A 34 12.44 11.53 7.46
CA SER A 34 11.85 12.12 6.25
C SER A 34 11.42 11.04 5.24
N TYR A 35 12.25 10.01 5.02
CA TYR A 35 11.88 8.88 4.15
C TYR A 35 10.71 8.07 4.70
N LEU A 36 10.68 7.84 6.01
CA LEU A 36 9.55 7.18 6.67
C LEU A 36 8.27 8.01 6.51
N ALA A 37 8.34 9.32 6.73
CA ALA A 37 7.19 10.22 6.55
C ALA A 37 6.67 10.19 5.10
N LEU A 38 7.56 10.26 4.11
CA LEU A 38 7.19 10.17 2.70
C LEU A 38 6.50 8.83 2.38
N THR A 39 7.06 7.71 2.84
CA THR A 39 6.51 6.37 2.61
C THR A 39 5.10 6.24 3.20
N CYS A 40 4.92 6.73 4.44
CA CYS A 40 3.62 6.76 5.11
C CYS A 40 2.60 7.62 4.36
N THR A 41 3.01 8.78 3.83
CA THR A 41 2.13 9.66 3.03
C THR A 41 1.67 8.97 1.76
N ILE A 42 2.58 8.36 1.00
CA ILE A 42 2.24 7.61 -0.23
C ILE A 42 1.27 6.46 0.10
N ALA A 43 1.54 5.69 1.17
CA ALA A 43 0.66 4.60 1.59
C ALA A 43 -0.75 5.10 1.97
N ARG A 44 -0.83 6.28 2.60
CA ARG A 44 -2.10 6.92 2.95
C ARG A 44 -2.87 7.37 1.71
N GLU A 45 -2.23 8.07 0.79
CA GLU A 45 -2.84 8.52 -0.47
C GLU A 45 -3.39 7.35 -1.27
N TRP A 46 -2.61 6.28 -1.39
CA TRP A 46 -3.07 5.06 -2.05
C TRP A 46 -4.27 4.43 -1.34
N SER A 47 -4.24 4.36 0.00
CA SER A 47 -5.35 3.82 0.78
C SER A 47 -6.64 4.63 0.60
N THR A 48 -6.52 5.96 0.55
CA THR A 48 -7.63 6.87 0.28
C THR A 48 -8.20 6.65 -1.12
N MET A 49 -7.35 6.67 -2.15
CA MET A 49 -7.75 6.40 -3.54
C MET A 49 -8.49 5.06 -3.66
N MET A 50 -7.96 3.99 -3.03
CA MET A 50 -8.61 2.68 -3.04
C MET A 50 -9.94 2.67 -2.28
N SER A 51 -10.08 3.50 -1.23
CA SER A 51 -11.36 3.63 -0.52
C SER A 51 -12.41 4.35 -1.34
N GLU A 52 -12.02 5.41 -2.07
CA GLU A 52 -12.89 6.17 -2.96
C GLU A 52 -13.34 5.30 -4.13
N GLU A 53 -12.44 4.54 -4.75
CA GLU A 53 -12.76 3.56 -5.80
C GLU A 53 -13.76 2.49 -5.33
N ARG A 54 -13.56 1.93 -4.13
CA ARG A 54 -14.52 0.97 -3.54
C ARG A 54 -15.89 1.61 -3.33
N ALA A 55 -15.94 2.86 -2.86
CA ALA A 55 -17.19 3.59 -2.66
C ALA A 55 -17.90 3.89 -3.98
N ALA A 56 -17.18 4.35 -5.01
CA ALA A 56 -17.70 4.60 -6.34
C ALA A 56 -18.31 3.34 -6.96
N ARG A 57 -17.58 2.21 -6.91
CA ARG A 57 -18.11 0.91 -7.37
C ARG A 57 -19.35 0.48 -6.62
N ALA A 58 -19.39 0.68 -5.30
CA ALA A 58 -20.57 0.36 -4.50
C ALA A 58 -21.79 1.22 -4.88
N LEU A 59 -21.59 2.49 -5.26
CA LEU A 59 -22.65 3.36 -5.75
C LEU A 59 -23.13 2.95 -7.14
N GLU A 60 -22.23 2.62 -8.05
CA GLU A 60 -22.60 2.12 -9.39
C GLU A 60 -23.40 0.81 -9.31
N LEU A 61 -22.99 -0.11 -8.44
CA LEU A 61 -23.75 -1.34 -8.17
C LEU A 61 -25.14 -1.07 -7.57
N LYS A 62 -25.31 -0.02 -6.76
CA LYS A 62 -26.61 0.39 -6.21
C LYS A 62 -27.49 1.05 -7.26
N LYS A 63 -26.91 1.83 -8.18
CA LYS A 63 -27.61 2.48 -9.30
C LYS A 63 -28.05 1.48 -10.38
N ALA A 64 -27.30 0.39 -10.57
CA ALA A 64 -27.56 -0.62 -11.59
C ALA A 64 -28.85 -1.46 -11.36
N GLY A 65 -29.68 -1.13 -10.36
CA GLY A 65 -30.90 -1.90 -10.02
C GLY A 65 -30.57 -3.32 -9.53
N LYS A 66 -31.61 -4.14 -9.27
CA LYS A 66 -31.40 -5.58 -9.00
C LYS A 66 -30.48 -6.11 -10.10
N PRO A 67 -29.31 -6.70 -9.79
CA PRO A 67 -28.44 -7.21 -10.81
C PRO A 67 -29.31 -8.15 -11.65
N TYR A 68 -29.51 -7.81 -12.93
CA TYR A 68 -29.97 -8.81 -13.87
C TYR A 68 -29.00 -9.95 -13.66
N ARG A 69 -29.52 -11.10 -13.21
CA ARG A 69 -28.72 -12.29 -13.00
C ARG A 69 -28.23 -12.68 -14.38
N ALA A 70 -27.12 -12.07 -14.81
CA ALA A 70 -26.33 -12.58 -15.89
C ALA A 70 -26.03 -14.00 -15.45
N LYS A 71 -26.63 -14.97 -16.14
CA LYS A 71 -26.23 -16.35 -16.04
C LYS A 71 -24.81 -16.36 -16.59
N VAL A 72 -23.85 -16.01 -15.76
CA VAL A 72 -22.44 -16.31 -16.02
C VAL A 72 -22.43 -17.82 -16.09
N SER A 73 -22.26 -18.37 -17.29
CA SER A 73 -21.89 -19.77 -17.43
C SER A 73 -20.68 -19.96 -16.53
N LYS A 74 -20.64 -21.06 -15.77
CA LYS A 74 -19.57 -21.40 -14.81
C LYS A 74 -18.17 -21.56 -15.45
N SER A 75 -17.94 -21.01 -16.64
CA SER A 75 -16.78 -21.23 -17.48
C SER A 75 -15.92 -20.00 -17.70
N ASP A 76 -16.17 -18.86 -17.06
CA ASP A 76 -15.28 -17.69 -17.22
C ASP A 76 -15.33 -16.75 -15.99
N SER A 77 -15.17 -17.32 -14.80
CA SER A 77 -14.56 -16.55 -13.72
C SER A 77 -13.08 -16.37 -14.06
N GLN A 78 -12.78 -15.55 -15.07
CA GLN A 78 -11.46 -14.98 -15.25
C GLN A 78 -11.30 -13.98 -14.11
N ILE A 79 -10.93 -14.54 -12.97
CA ILE A 79 -10.43 -13.88 -11.78
C ILE A 79 -9.50 -12.78 -12.29
N CYS A 80 -9.77 -11.53 -11.92
CA CYS A 80 -8.91 -10.41 -12.25
C CYS A 80 -7.47 -10.80 -11.86
N ASP A 81 -6.66 -11.17 -12.84
CA ASP A 81 -5.34 -11.71 -12.60
C ASP A 81 -4.50 -10.61 -11.94
N VAL A 82 -3.88 -10.94 -10.80
CA VAL A 82 -2.98 -10.02 -10.12
C VAL A 82 -1.71 -9.96 -10.94
N ILE A 83 -1.60 -8.92 -11.76
CA ILE A 83 -0.43 -8.72 -12.61
C ILE A 83 0.68 -8.06 -11.80
N TYR A 84 1.81 -8.74 -11.65
CA TYR A 84 3.03 -8.15 -11.08
C TYR A 84 3.68 -7.22 -12.11
N LEU A 85 3.68 -5.92 -11.81
CA LEU A 85 4.27 -4.91 -12.69
C LEU A 85 5.73 -5.21 -13.08
N ARG A 86 6.50 -5.87 -12.19
CA ARG A 86 7.87 -6.33 -12.47
C ARG A 86 7.94 -7.28 -13.66
N ASP A 87 7.01 -8.24 -13.73
CA ASP A 87 7.01 -9.25 -14.79
C ASP A 87 6.59 -8.64 -16.13
N VAL A 88 5.62 -7.72 -16.12
CA VAL A 88 5.22 -6.96 -17.32
C VAL A 88 6.38 -6.12 -17.87
N LEU A 89 7.12 -5.44 -16.99
CA LEU A 89 8.26 -4.63 -17.39
C LEU A 89 9.43 -5.48 -17.90
N ARG A 90 9.66 -6.65 -17.32
CA ARG A 90 10.67 -7.61 -17.79
C ARG A 90 10.32 -8.13 -19.19
N GLN A 91 9.09 -8.59 -19.37
CA GLN A 91 8.60 -9.12 -20.65
C GLN A 91 8.66 -8.07 -21.78
N ARG A 92 8.32 -6.81 -21.50
CA ARG A 92 8.46 -5.72 -22.49
C ARG A 92 9.90 -5.44 -22.88
N ARG A 93 10.87 -5.59 -21.97
CA ARG A 93 12.29 -5.43 -22.30
C ARG A 93 12.78 -6.56 -23.20
N GLU A 94 12.42 -7.80 -22.85
CA GLU A 94 12.76 -9.01 -23.62
C GLU A 94 12.22 -8.95 -25.06
N GLN A 95 10.96 -8.52 -25.23
CA GLN A 95 10.36 -8.33 -26.56
C GLN A 95 11.06 -7.24 -27.38
N ARG A 96 11.51 -6.16 -26.74
CA ARG A 96 12.27 -5.09 -27.43
C ARG A 96 13.66 -5.56 -27.86
N SER A 97 14.31 -6.41 -27.08
CA SER A 97 15.59 -7.04 -27.47
C SER A 97 15.44 -8.10 -28.57
N SER A 98 14.26 -8.69 -28.71
CA SER A 98 13.96 -9.71 -29.74
C SER A 98 13.67 -9.11 -31.13
N VAL A 99 13.33 -7.83 -31.24
CA VAL A 99 12.99 -7.16 -32.51
C VAL A 99 14.22 -6.50 -33.17
N GLY A 100 15.39 -6.56 -32.51
CA GLY A 100 16.65 -6.01 -33.01
C GLY A 100 17.67 -7.04 -33.50
N GLY A 101 17.24 -8.27 -33.81
CA GLY A 101 18.08 -9.35 -34.36
C GLY A 101 17.72 -9.66 -35.80
#